data_AF-A0A3D3S8G6-F1
#
_entry.id   AF-A0A3D3S8G6-F1
#
_cell.length_a   1.000
_cell.length_b   1.000
_cell.length_c   1.000
_cell.angle_alpha   90.00
_cell.angle_beta   90.00
_cell.angle_gamma   90.00
#
_symmetry.space_group_name_H-M   'P 1'
#
loop_
_entity.id
_entity.type
_entity.pdbx_description
1 polymer ?
#
loop_
_entity_poly.entity_id
_entity_poly.type
_entity_poly.pdbx_seq_one_letter_code
_entity_poly.pdbx_strand_id
1 'polypeptide(L)'
;MSVYTRVEAAEVVAFLRDYAVGELLELHGIADGIENTNYFVTTSGGRFVLTLFERQADSELEYFLELMVVLADHGLACPRPIMADDGTYLRHLAQRPTVLVERLAGRAIEHPSVAQCAAVGGALGRIHRIGRHVHRRRANERGPAWWRFTADALRAVLDAEAMALIDTEIAFQTALDTERLPRGVIHADLFRDNVLFEGEQL
;
A
#
# COMPACT_ATOMS: atom_id res chain seq x y z
N MET A 1 19.07 2.02 -4.80
CA MET A 1 19.27 0.77 -5.56
C MET A 1 17.98 -0.01 -5.39
N SER A 2 17.18 -0.20 -6.45
CA SER A 2 15.89 -0.90 -6.34
C SER A 2 16.16 -2.33 -5.88
N VAL A 3 15.56 -2.72 -4.75
CA VAL A 3 15.63 -4.10 -4.30
C VAL A 3 14.58 -4.84 -5.12
N TYR A 4 15.03 -5.67 -6.05
CA TYR A 4 14.17 -6.47 -6.92
C TYR A 4 14.49 -7.95 -6.72
N THR A 5 13.64 -8.66 -5.98
CA THR A 5 13.77 -10.10 -5.77
C THR A 5 13.25 -10.82 -7.01
N ARG A 6 14.16 -11.37 -7.80
CA ARG A 6 13.79 -12.20 -8.95
C ARG A 6 13.25 -13.55 -8.46
N VAL A 7 12.06 -13.92 -8.89
CA VAL A 7 11.48 -15.25 -8.69
C VAL A 7 11.27 -15.94 -10.03
N GLU A 8 11.54 -17.23 -10.08
CA GLU A 8 11.37 -18.04 -11.27
C GLU A 8 9.95 -18.63 -11.32
N ALA A 9 9.44 -18.89 -12.53
CA ALA A 9 8.07 -19.38 -12.71
C ALA A 9 7.78 -20.67 -11.92
N ALA A 10 8.76 -21.57 -11.78
CA ALA A 10 8.62 -22.80 -11.00
C ALA A 10 8.38 -22.54 -9.51
N GLU A 11 9.00 -21.50 -8.95
CA GLU A 11 8.80 -21.10 -7.55
C GLU A 11 7.40 -20.51 -7.35
N VAL A 12 6.94 -19.70 -8.29
CA VAL A 12 5.57 -19.16 -8.27
C VAL A 12 4.54 -20.27 -8.44
N VAL A 13 4.76 -21.24 -9.33
CA VAL A 13 3.88 -22.41 -9.46
C VAL A 13 3.79 -23.18 -8.14
N ALA A 14 4.92 -23.40 -7.46
CA ALA A 14 4.92 -24.07 -6.16
C ALA A 14 4.16 -23.26 -5.10
N PHE A 15 4.36 -21.93 -5.06
CA PHE A 15 3.66 -21.01 -4.17
C PHE A 15 2.14 -21.01 -4.38
N LEU A 16 1.69 -21.02 -5.64
CA LEU A 16 0.27 -20.98 -5.99
C LEU A 16 -0.49 -22.28 -5.69
N ARG A 17 0.20 -23.38 -5.35
CA ARG A 17 -0.45 -24.66 -4.98
C ARG A 17 -1.30 -24.56 -3.72
N ASP A 18 -0.98 -23.63 -2.84
CA ASP A 18 -1.69 -23.40 -1.58
C ASP A 18 -2.91 -22.47 -1.77
N TYR A 19 -3.28 -22.14 -3.01
CA TYR A 19 -4.34 -21.19 -3.34
C TYR A 19 -5.31 -21.80 -4.36
N ALA A 20 -6.61 -21.55 -4.14
CA ALA A 20 -7.67 -21.90 -5.08
C ALA A 20 -7.76 -20.94 -6.29
N VAL A 21 -6.64 -20.73 -7.00
CA VAL A 21 -6.54 -19.78 -8.14
C VAL A 21 -6.25 -20.44 -9.48
N GLY A 22 -6.11 -21.77 -9.53
CA GLY A 22 -5.84 -22.50 -10.77
C GLY A 22 -4.37 -22.49 -11.21
N GLU A 23 -4.13 -22.79 -12.48
CA GLU A 23 -2.79 -22.98 -13.04
C GLU A 23 -2.17 -21.66 -13.50
N LEU A 24 -0.87 -21.48 -13.26
CA LEU A 24 -0.12 -20.32 -13.76
C LEU A 24 -0.08 -20.33 -15.29
N LEU A 25 -0.53 -19.24 -15.91
CA LEU A 25 -0.49 -19.03 -17.36
C LEU A 25 0.58 -18.01 -17.75
N GLU A 26 0.68 -16.90 -17.01
CA GLU A 26 1.65 -15.84 -17.29
C GLU A 26 2.20 -15.26 -15.99
N LEU A 27 3.48 -14.89 -16.02
CA LEU A 27 4.18 -14.19 -14.94
C LEU A 27 4.96 -13.03 -15.54
N HIS A 28 4.71 -11.81 -15.07
CA HIS A 28 5.39 -10.61 -15.57
C HIS A 28 5.81 -9.70 -14.42
N GLY A 29 7.11 -9.38 -14.34
CA GLY A 29 7.64 -8.44 -13.35
C GLY A 29 7.18 -7.01 -13.61
N ILE A 30 6.93 -6.25 -12.56
CA ILE A 30 6.53 -4.84 -12.61
C ILE A 30 7.74 -3.99 -12.17
N ALA A 31 8.25 -3.17 -13.08
CA ALA A 31 9.48 -2.39 -12.86
C ALA A 31 9.26 -1.07 -12.09
N ASP A 32 8.01 -0.66 -11.84
CA ASP A 32 7.67 0.67 -11.32
C ASP A 32 7.69 0.78 -9.77
N GLY A 33 8.20 -0.24 -9.06
CA GLY A 33 8.27 -0.26 -7.61
C GLY A 33 9.65 0.10 -7.05
N ILE A 34 9.72 1.04 -6.09
CA ILE A 34 10.96 1.37 -5.37
C ILE A 34 11.10 0.54 -4.08
N GLU A 35 9.98 0.18 -3.46
CA GLU A 35 9.96 -0.45 -2.12
C GLU A 35 9.69 -1.96 -2.12
N ASN A 36 8.85 -2.45 -3.03
CA ASN A 36 8.42 -3.85 -3.09
C ASN A 36 8.63 -4.42 -4.49
N THR A 37 8.90 -5.72 -4.55
CA THR A 37 8.90 -6.44 -5.83
C THR A 37 7.48 -6.90 -6.15
N ASN A 38 6.96 -6.51 -7.31
CA ASN A 38 5.62 -6.87 -7.75
C ASN A 38 5.64 -7.64 -9.06
N TYR A 39 4.76 -8.64 -9.18
CA TYR A 39 4.54 -9.39 -10.41
C TYR A 39 3.06 -9.40 -10.76
N PHE A 40 2.73 -9.21 -12.03
CA PHE A 40 1.45 -9.64 -12.57
C PHE A 40 1.46 -11.17 -12.72
N VAL A 41 0.42 -11.79 -12.18
CA VAL A 41 0.22 -13.24 -12.22
C VAL A 41 -1.12 -13.50 -12.89
N THR A 42 -1.10 -14.13 -14.07
CA THR A 42 -2.31 -14.59 -14.75
C THR A 42 -2.42 -16.10 -14.53
N THR A 43 -3.56 -16.55 -14.04
CA THR A 43 -3.85 -17.98 -13.86
C THR A 43 -5.13 -18.36 -14.62
N SER A 44 -5.45 -19.65 -14.66
CA SER A 44 -6.74 -20.13 -15.20
C SER A 44 -7.95 -19.69 -14.37
N GLY A 45 -7.75 -19.30 -13.11
CA GLY A 45 -8.80 -18.80 -12.20
C GLY A 45 -8.93 -17.28 -12.12
N GLY A 46 -7.98 -16.50 -12.66
CA GLY A 46 -8.06 -15.04 -12.59
C GLY A 46 -6.76 -14.30 -12.85
N ARG A 47 -6.75 -13.02 -12.51
CA ARG A 47 -5.59 -12.11 -12.62
C ARG A 47 -5.27 -11.52 -11.27
N PHE A 48 -4.01 -11.57 -10.90
CA PHE A 48 -3.53 -11.24 -9.57
C PHE A 48 -2.26 -10.39 -9.63
N VAL A 49 -1.93 -9.78 -8.51
CA VAL A 49 -0.63 -9.17 -8.25
C VAL A 49 0.01 -9.93 -7.09
N LEU A 50 1.24 -10.39 -7.31
CA LEU A 50 2.08 -11.02 -6.31
C LEU A 50 3.09 -9.98 -5.81
N THR A 51 3.03 -9.65 -4.52
CA THR A 51 3.89 -8.64 -3.90
C THR A 51 4.82 -9.31 -2.90
N LEU A 52 6.12 -9.19 -3.13
CA LEU A 52 7.17 -9.57 -2.18
C LEU A 52 7.65 -8.30 -1.48
N PHE A 53 7.54 -8.29 -0.15
CA PHE A 53 7.93 -7.16 0.69
C PHE A 53 9.42 -7.25 1.02
N GLU A 54 10.18 -6.23 0.63
CA GLU A 54 11.65 -6.26 0.72
C GLU A 54 12.18 -5.85 2.09
N ARG A 55 11.38 -5.09 2.85
CA ARG A 55 11.82 -4.41 4.08
C ARG A 55 10.87 -4.58 5.26
N GLN A 56 9.59 -4.81 5.01
CA GLN A 56 8.55 -4.88 6.02
C GLN A 56 8.58 -6.24 6.73
N ALA A 57 8.41 -6.22 8.05
CA ALA A 57 8.26 -7.45 8.83
C ALA A 57 6.83 -7.97 8.78
N ASP A 58 6.65 -9.28 8.99
CA ASP A 58 5.34 -9.96 8.99
C ASP A 58 4.29 -9.24 9.86
N SER A 59 4.69 -8.83 11.06
CA SER A 59 3.81 -8.15 12.02
C SER A 59 3.26 -6.82 11.50
N GLU A 60 3.99 -6.14 10.61
CA GLU A 60 3.51 -4.90 10.00
C GLU A 60 2.48 -5.18 8.91
N LEU A 61 2.68 -6.26 8.15
CA LEU A 61 1.81 -6.67 7.06
C LEU A 61 0.44 -7.15 7.55
N GLU A 62 0.38 -7.77 8.74
CA GLU A 62 -0.90 -8.17 9.34
C GLU A 62 -1.90 -7.02 9.46
N TYR A 63 -1.44 -5.80 9.80
CA TYR A 63 -2.31 -4.62 9.86
C TYR A 63 -2.85 -4.24 8.48
N PHE A 64 -1.97 -4.20 7.46
CA PHE A 64 -2.38 -3.83 6.11
C PHE A 64 -3.31 -4.85 5.48
N LEU A 65 -3.06 -6.14 5.71
CA LEU A 65 -3.91 -7.23 5.26
C LEU A 65 -5.30 -7.19 5.89
N GLU A 66 -5.40 -7.01 7.21
CA GLU A 66 -6.69 -6.83 7.90
C GLU A 66 -7.44 -5.63 7.33
N LEU A 67 -6.75 -4.49 7.15
CA LEU A 67 -7.35 -3.29 6.57
C LEU A 67 -7.90 -3.56 5.17
N MET A 68 -7.10 -4.16 4.27
CA MET A 68 -7.53 -4.44 2.90
C MET A 68 -8.73 -5.40 2.85
N VAL A 69 -8.73 -6.45 3.67
CA VAL A 69 -9.86 -7.39 3.79
C VAL A 69 -11.12 -6.67 4.27
N VAL A 70 -11.02 -5.88 5.34
CA VAL A 70 -12.16 -5.13 5.88
C VAL A 70 -12.70 -4.14 4.86
N LEU A 71 -11.84 -3.40 4.15
CA LEU A 71 -12.27 -2.47 3.11
C LEU A 71 -12.99 -3.19 1.96
N ALA A 72 -12.44 -4.31 1.48
CA ALA A 72 -13.01 -5.10 0.40
C ALA A 72 -14.35 -5.76 0.80
N ASP A 73 -14.45 -6.31 2.02
CA ASP A 73 -15.68 -6.91 2.56
C ASP A 73 -16.84 -5.90 2.67
N HIS A 74 -16.51 -4.62 2.83
CA HIS A 74 -17.49 -3.52 2.84
C HIS A 74 -17.69 -2.89 1.44
N GLY A 75 -17.26 -3.58 0.38
CA GLY A 75 -17.48 -3.24 -1.02
C GLY A 75 -16.69 -2.02 -1.50
N LEU A 76 -15.52 -1.73 -0.92
CA LEU A 76 -14.61 -0.75 -1.50
C LEU A 76 -13.87 -1.40 -2.67
N ALA A 77 -13.72 -0.68 -3.79
CA ALA A 77 -12.87 -1.08 -4.90
C ALA A 77 -11.39 -0.91 -4.51
N CYS A 78 -10.86 -1.89 -3.79
CA CYS A 78 -9.44 -1.97 -3.43
C CYS A 78 -8.94 -3.40 -3.66
N PRO A 79 -7.62 -3.61 -3.83
CA PRO A 79 -7.09 -4.95 -4.03
C PRO A 79 -7.43 -5.83 -2.82
N ARG A 80 -8.10 -6.96 -3.07
CA ARG A 80 -8.43 -7.93 -2.01
C ARG A 80 -7.30 -8.97 -1.88
N PRO A 81 -6.76 -9.20 -0.67
CA PRO A 81 -5.85 -10.32 -0.44
C PRO A 81 -6.55 -11.66 -0.67
N ILE A 82 -5.88 -12.56 -1.40
CA ILE A 82 -6.34 -13.92 -1.63
C ILE A 82 -5.90 -14.76 -0.44
N MET A 83 -6.88 -15.40 0.20
CA MET A 83 -6.62 -16.32 1.31
C MET A 83 -6.13 -17.65 0.75
N ALA A 84 -5.07 -18.18 1.35
CA ALA A 84 -4.60 -19.53 1.07
C ALA A 84 -5.49 -20.59 1.74
N ASP A 85 -5.30 -21.86 1.37
CA ASP A 85 -6.13 -22.98 1.81
C ASP A 85 -6.08 -23.23 3.33
N ASP A 86 -5.02 -22.80 4.01
CA ASP A 86 -4.88 -22.86 5.47
C ASP A 86 -5.47 -21.66 6.23
N GLY A 87 -6.13 -20.73 5.52
CA GLY A 87 -6.76 -19.55 6.10
C GLY A 87 -5.82 -18.37 6.33
N THR A 88 -4.58 -18.42 5.83
CA THR A 88 -3.61 -17.31 5.95
C THR A 88 -3.53 -16.47 4.67
N TYR A 89 -3.24 -15.17 4.83
CA TYR A 89 -3.00 -14.25 3.71
C TYR A 89 -1.51 -13.98 3.44
N LEU A 90 -0.68 -14.15 4.47
CA LEU A 90 0.75 -13.87 4.42
C LEU A 90 1.53 -15.20 4.32
N ARG A 91 2.36 -15.32 3.30
CA ARG A 91 3.28 -16.45 3.12
C ARG A 91 4.68 -15.94 2.83
N HIS A 92 5.60 -16.85 2.52
CA HIS A 92 6.95 -16.51 2.13
C HIS A 92 7.30 -17.11 0.77
N LEU A 93 7.94 -16.30 -0.08
CA LEU A 93 8.53 -16.71 -1.35
C LEU A 93 9.91 -16.09 -1.44
N ALA A 94 10.92 -16.87 -1.82
CA ALA A 94 12.32 -16.42 -1.85
C ALA A 94 12.78 -15.76 -0.52
N GLN A 95 12.33 -16.29 0.62
CA GLN A 95 12.59 -15.77 1.98
C GLN A 95 12.03 -14.36 2.24
N ARG A 96 11.10 -13.88 1.40
CA ARG A 96 10.43 -12.59 1.57
C ARG A 96 8.97 -12.80 1.98
N PRO A 97 8.44 -12.00 2.91
CA PRO A 97 7.00 -11.95 3.14
C PRO A 97 6.29 -11.63 1.83
N THR A 98 5.28 -12.41 1.49
CA THR A 98 4.65 -12.42 0.16
C THR A 98 3.15 -12.52 0.29
N VAL A 99 2.45 -11.68 -0.48
CA VAL A 99 0.99 -11.64 -0.54
C VAL A 99 0.54 -11.75 -1.99
N LEU A 100 -0.54 -12.51 -2.22
CA LEU A 100 -1.27 -12.52 -3.47
C LEU A 100 -2.53 -11.68 -3.32
N VAL A 101 -2.74 -10.71 -4.20
CA VAL A 101 -3.93 -9.85 -4.20
C VAL A 101 -4.63 -9.86 -5.56
N GLU A 102 -5.92 -9.57 -5.59
CA GLU A 102 -6.65 -9.36 -6.83
C GLU A 102 -6.03 -8.22 -7.65
N ARG A 103 -5.92 -8.43 -8.96
CA ARG A 103 -5.52 -7.36 -9.88
C ARG A 103 -6.76 -6.54 -10.24
N LEU A 104 -6.77 -5.28 -9.81
CA LEU A 104 -7.80 -4.33 -10.20
C LEU A 104 -7.70 -3.96 -11.69
N ALA A 105 -8.85 -3.65 -12.29
CA ALA A 105 -8.94 -3.05 -13.61
C ALA A 105 -8.63 -1.54 -13.55
N GLY A 106 -8.61 -0.90 -14.72
CA GLY A 106 -8.34 0.53 -14.84
C GLY A 106 -6.86 0.89 -14.91
N ARG A 107 -6.60 2.20 -14.85
CA ARG A 107 -5.26 2.78 -14.94
C ARG A 107 -5.16 4.07 -14.13
N ALA A 108 -3.96 4.39 -13.68
CA ALA A 108 -3.68 5.71 -13.14
C ALA A 108 -3.91 6.79 -14.21
N ILE A 109 -4.38 7.96 -13.78
CA ILE A 109 -4.65 9.10 -14.65
C ILE A 109 -3.71 10.25 -14.27
N GLU A 110 -2.94 10.74 -15.24
CA GLU A 110 -1.95 11.80 -15.01
C GLU A 110 -2.62 13.13 -14.66
N HIS A 111 -3.71 13.47 -15.36
CA HIS A 111 -4.47 14.70 -15.21
C HIS A 111 -5.94 14.38 -14.88
N PRO A 112 -6.27 14.12 -13.60
CA PRO A 112 -7.61 13.72 -13.22
C PRO A 112 -8.62 14.86 -13.43
N SER A 113 -9.82 14.52 -13.92
CA SER A 113 -10.93 15.46 -14.04
C SER A 113 -11.52 15.83 -12.67
N VAL A 114 -12.35 16.87 -12.62
CA VAL A 114 -13.08 17.24 -11.39
C VAL A 114 -13.99 16.09 -10.92
N ALA A 115 -14.62 15.36 -11.84
CA ALA A 115 -15.46 14.21 -11.52
C ALA A 115 -14.63 13.08 -10.89
N GLN A 116 -13.44 12.81 -11.44
CA GLN A 116 -12.50 11.81 -10.91
C GLN A 116 -11.99 12.22 -9.51
N CYS A 117 -11.68 13.50 -9.29
CA CYS A 117 -11.32 14.00 -7.97
C CYS A 117 -12.45 13.81 -6.94
N ALA A 118 -13.71 14.07 -7.35
CA ALA A 118 -14.87 13.84 -6.51
C ALA A 118 -15.05 12.35 -6.17
N ALA A 119 -14.83 11.44 -7.14
CA ALA A 119 -14.87 10.01 -6.92
C ALA A 119 -13.82 9.57 -5.87
N VAL A 120 -12.59 10.08 -5.97
CA VAL A 120 -11.53 9.84 -4.97
C VAL A 120 -11.92 10.35 -3.60
N GLY A 121 -12.47 11.57 -3.51
CA GLY A 121 -12.96 12.12 -2.24
C GLY A 121 -14.06 11.24 -1.61
N GLY A 122 -14.98 10.73 -2.42
CA GLY A 122 -16.00 9.77 -1.99
C GLY A 122 -15.42 8.47 -1.46
N ALA A 123 -14.45 7.89 -2.17
CA ALA A 123 -13.76 6.68 -1.75
C ALA A 123 -12.95 6.88 -0.47
N LEU A 124 -12.22 8.00 -0.33
CA LEU A 124 -11.48 8.33 0.88
C LEU A 124 -12.40 8.49 2.10
N GLY A 125 -13.56 9.14 1.93
CA GLY A 125 -14.59 9.21 2.97
C GLY A 125 -15.11 7.83 3.38
N ARG A 126 -15.26 6.90 2.42
CA ARG A 126 -15.62 5.50 2.71
C ARG A 126 -14.52 4.78 3.47
N ILE A 127 -13.24 4.93 3.08
CA ILE A 127 -12.08 4.36 3.80
C ILE A 127 -12.13 4.79 5.26
N HIS A 128 -12.28 6.09 5.53
CA HIS A 128 -12.32 6.60 6.91
C HIS A 128 -13.48 6.03 7.74
N ARG A 129 -14.65 5.86 7.12
CA ARG A 129 -15.83 5.29 7.79
C ARG A 129 -15.67 3.80 8.05
N ILE A 130 -15.26 3.04 7.04
CA ILE A 130 -15.09 1.58 7.12
C ILE A 130 -13.92 1.22 8.04
N GLY A 131 -12.84 2.01 8.03
CA GLY A 131 -11.65 1.78 8.85
C GLY A 131 -11.92 1.75 10.36
N ARG A 132 -13.09 2.21 10.82
CA ARG A 132 -13.56 2.02 12.21
C ARG A 132 -13.80 0.55 12.59
N HIS A 133 -13.96 -0.33 11.61
CA HIS A 133 -14.12 -1.78 11.79
C HIS A 133 -12.78 -2.53 11.86
N VAL A 134 -11.66 -1.86 11.62
CA VAL A 134 -10.32 -2.44 11.80
C VAL A 134 -9.95 -2.38 13.27
N HIS A 135 -9.53 -3.53 13.82
CA HIS A 135 -9.26 -3.68 15.25
C HIS A 135 -7.80 -3.36 15.58
N ARG A 136 -6.89 -3.71 14.67
CA ARG A 136 -5.47 -3.37 14.82
C ARG A 136 -5.24 -1.87 14.71
N ARG A 137 -4.25 -1.39 15.46
CA ARG A 137 -3.82 0.01 15.43
C ARG A 137 -2.36 0.07 15.01
N ARG A 138 -2.04 1.04 14.17
CA ARG A 138 -0.68 1.35 13.74
C ARG A 138 -0.42 2.84 13.95
N ALA A 139 0.71 3.18 14.55
CA ALA A 139 1.13 4.57 14.63
C ALA A 139 1.55 5.06 13.24
N ASN A 140 1.31 6.34 12.94
CA ASN A 140 1.83 6.94 11.72
C ASN A 140 3.36 7.12 11.85
N GLU A 141 4.11 6.42 11.02
CA GLU A 141 5.57 6.46 11.00
C GLU A 141 6.14 7.73 10.40
N ARG A 142 5.32 8.53 9.71
CA ARG A 142 5.70 9.81 9.11
C ARG A 142 5.15 11.00 9.88
N GLY A 143 4.94 10.84 11.19
CA GLY A 143 4.48 11.89 12.10
C GLY A 143 5.60 12.78 12.68
N PRO A 144 5.28 13.62 13.70
CA PRO A 144 6.21 14.59 14.28
C PRO A 144 7.55 14.04 14.76
N ALA A 145 7.56 12.81 15.28
CA ALA A 145 8.80 12.15 15.70
C ALA A 145 9.74 11.91 14.50
N TRP A 146 9.20 11.47 13.37
CA TRP A 146 9.96 11.24 12.14
C TRP A 146 10.42 12.54 11.50
N TRP A 147 9.62 13.61 11.55
CA TRP A 147 10.03 14.93 11.05
C TRP A 147 11.31 15.42 11.75
N ARG A 148 11.34 15.37 13.09
CA ARG A 148 12.50 15.80 13.88
C ARG A 148 13.73 14.95 13.60
N PHE A 149 13.56 13.63 13.64
CA PHE A 149 14.64 12.69 13.34
C PHE A 149 15.26 12.95 11.95
N THR A 150 14.41 13.15 10.94
CA THR A 150 14.86 13.39 9.56
C THR A 150 15.52 14.76 9.42
N ALA A 151 14.97 15.81 10.04
CA ALA A 151 15.57 17.15 10.03
C ALA A 151 16.97 17.15 10.66
N ASP A 152 17.16 16.45 11.77
CA ASP A 152 18.47 16.32 12.41
C ASP A 152 19.50 15.64 11.51
N ALA A 153 19.09 14.60 10.78
CA ALA A 153 19.96 13.92 9.80
C ALA A 153 20.35 14.83 8.62
N LEU A 154 19.51 15.82 8.27
CA LEU A 154 19.75 16.75 7.17
C LEU A 154 20.67 17.92 7.53
N ARG A 155 20.89 18.21 8.83
CA ARG A 155 21.74 19.34 9.28
C ARG A 155 23.18 19.28 8.77
N ALA A 156 23.69 18.08 8.50
CA ALA A 156 25.04 17.89 7.97
C ALA A 156 25.15 18.06 6.45
N VAL A 157 24.01 18.17 5.74
CA VAL A 157 23.93 18.15 4.27
C VAL A 157 23.37 19.45 3.71
N LEU A 158 22.47 20.11 4.45
CA LEU A 158 21.80 21.33 4.03
C LEU A 158 22.48 22.58 4.61
N ASP A 159 22.34 23.70 3.90
CA ASP A 159 22.80 25.00 4.39
C ASP A 159 21.89 25.56 5.51
N ALA A 160 22.36 26.64 6.13
CA ALA A 160 21.67 27.27 7.24
C ALA A 160 20.30 27.86 6.86
N GLU A 161 20.13 28.31 5.61
CA GLU A 161 18.87 28.91 5.15
C GLU A 161 17.79 27.83 4.98
N ALA A 162 18.13 26.72 4.32
CA ALA A 162 17.24 25.57 4.18
C ALA A 162 16.89 24.95 5.54
N MET A 163 17.86 24.82 6.44
CA MET A 163 17.61 24.32 7.80
C MET A 163 16.70 25.25 8.60
N ALA A 164 16.85 26.58 8.48
CA ALA A 164 15.97 27.53 9.15
C ALA A 164 14.51 27.41 8.66
N LEU A 165 14.30 27.15 7.37
CA LEU A 165 12.97 26.89 6.82
C LEU A 165 12.36 25.61 7.41
N ILE A 166 13.13 24.52 7.45
CA ILE A 166 12.68 23.23 8.02
C ILE A 166 12.34 23.38 9.51
N ASP A 167 13.22 24.02 10.28
CA ASP A 167 13.03 24.22 11.72
C ASP A 167 11.78 25.06 12.00
N THR A 168 11.55 26.11 11.19
CA THR A 168 10.36 26.97 11.29
C THR A 168 9.08 26.19 10.98
N GLU A 169 9.08 25.38 9.93
CA GLU A 169 7.92 24.57 9.54
C GLU A 169 7.60 23.50 10.59
N ILE A 170 8.61 22.80 11.11
CA ILE A 170 8.41 21.80 12.17
C ILE A 170 7.84 22.46 13.44
N ALA A 171 8.32 23.65 13.80
CA ALA A 171 7.80 24.41 14.93
C ALA A 171 6.34 24.80 14.71
N PHE A 172 6.00 25.30 13.51
CA PHE A 172 4.63 25.64 13.13
C PHE A 172 3.68 24.44 13.23
N GLN A 173 4.02 23.32 12.59
CA GLN A 173 3.19 22.11 12.59
C GLN A 173 3.04 21.50 13.99
N THR A 174 4.10 21.53 14.82
CA THR A 174 4.06 21.03 16.20
C THR A 174 3.14 21.87 17.10
N ALA A 175 2.95 23.16 16.81
CA ALA A 175 2.12 24.06 17.60
C ALA A 175 0.60 23.89 17.35
N LEU A 176 0.21 23.14 16.32
CA LEU A 176 -1.20 22.89 15.99
C LEU A 176 -1.84 21.92 17.00
N ASP A 177 -2.94 22.34 17.64
CA ASP A 177 -3.78 21.45 18.44
C ASP A 177 -4.57 20.51 17.53
N THR A 178 -4.08 19.28 17.42
CA THR A 178 -4.72 18.19 16.67
C THR A 178 -5.38 17.16 17.59
N GLU A 179 -5.41 17.39 18.90
CA GLU A 179 -5.98 16.43 19.87
C GLU A 179 -7.48 16.27 19.70
N ARG A 180 -8.17 17.35 19.30
CA ARG A 180 -9.63 17.38 19.14
C ARG A 180 -10.10 16.90 17.77
N LEU A 181 -9.19 16.60 16.84
CA LEU A 181 -9.55 16.14 15.50
C LEU A 181 -9.98 14.66 15.54
N PRO A 182 -10.94 14.25 14.68
CA PRO A 182 -11.28 12.84 14.53
C PRO A 182 -10.05 12.01 14.13
N ARG A 183 -9.89 10.85 14.76
CA ARG A 183 -8.79 9.91 14.49
C ARG A 183 -9.35 8.61 13.97
N GLY A 184 -8.65 8.01 13.02
CA GLY A 184 -9.01 6.74 12.42
C GLY A 184 -7.96 6.28 11.43
N VAL A 185 -8.29 5.22 10.71
CA VAL A 185 -7.50 4.78 9.56
C VAL A 185 -7.48 5.88 8.51
N ILE A 186 -6.30 6.12 7.96
CA ILE A 186 -6.06 6.96 6.79
C ILE A 186 -5.25 6.13 5.78
N HIS A 187 -5.29 6.49 4.50
CA HIS A 187 -4.41 5.89 3.49
C HIS A 187 -2.95 6.34 3.67
N ALA A 188 -2.73 7.58 4.09
CA ALA A 188 -1.41 8.22 4.31
C ALA A 188 -0.48 8.34 3.08
N ASP A 189 -0.94 7.92 1.89
CA ASP A 189 -0.13 7.91 0.66
C ASP A 189 -1.02 7.93 -0.61
N LEU A 190 -2.14 8.65 -0.56
CA LEU A 190 -3.14 8.63 -1.64
C LEU A 190 -2.75 9.62 -2.76
N PHE A 191 -1.80 9.20 -3.59
CA PHE A 191 -1.38 9.89 -4.81
C PHE A 191 -2.11 9.35 -6.05
N ARG A 192 -1.99 10.06 -7.18
CA ARG A 192 -2.71 9.75 -8.44
C ARG A 192 -2.35 8.40 -9.06
N ASP A 193 -1.15 7.90 -8.78
CA ASP A 193 -0.63 6.60 -9.17
C ASP A 193 -1.14 5.46 -8.29
N ASN A 194 -1.64 5.78 -7.10
CA ASN A 194 -2.28 4.84 -6.18
C ASN A 194 -3.80 4.74 -6.35
N VAL A 195 -4.38 5.39 -7.36
CA VAL A 195 -5.80 5.20 -7.71
C VAL A 195 -5.94 4.89 -9.19
N LEU A 196 -6.79 3.90 -9.48
CA LEU A 196 -7.04 3.41 -10.82
C LEU A 196 -8.44 3.86 -11.25
N PHE A 197 -8.60 4.14 -12.54
CA PHE A 197 -9.88 4.51 -13.12
C PHE A 197 -10.24 3.69 -14.34
N GLU A 198 -11.53 3.35 -14.46
CA GLU A 198 -12.21 2.96 -15.68
C GLU A 198 -13.19 4.08 -16.09
N GLY A 199 -12.76 4.93 -17.02
CA GLY A 199 -13.49 6.16 -17.33
C GLY A 199 -13.46 7.14 -16.14
N GLU A 200 -14.63 7.45 -15.57
CA GLU A 200 -14.75 8.34 -14.40
C GLU A 200 -14.96 7.57 -13.08
N GLN A 201 -14.95 6.23 -13.12
CA GLN A 201 -15.19 5.37 -11.96
C GLN A 201 -13.87 4.74 -11.45
N LEU A 202 -13.83 4.56 -10.13
CA LEU A 202 -12.76 3.93 -9.35
C LEU A 202 -12.91 2.40 -9.34
#